data_AF-A0A7S0HA76-F1
#
_entry.id   AF-A0A7S0HA76-F1
#
_cell.length_a   1.000
_cell.length_b   1.000
_cell.length_c   1.000
_cell.angle_alpha   90.00
_cell.angle_beta   90.00
_cell.angle_gamma   90.00
#
_symmetry.space_group_name_H-M   'P 1'
#
loop_
_entity.id
_entity.type
_entity.pdbx_description
1 polymer ?
#
loop_
_entity_poly.entity_id
_entity_poly.type
_entity_poly.pdbx_seq_one_letter_code
_entity_poly.pdbx_strand_id
1 'polypeptide(L)'
;VKEMDGYMYSERPEWRDVVPMEQDDGPNPIVSINYSKEFRETMSYFRAILSTDERSKRAYDLTTDVIRLNAANYTVWPFRRACIERLQIDWRDELEWLNSIADDNPKNYQIWQHRRYCIERLAKVGNTVREEIEFVNSFLTDEALEDQKNYHAWAHRQWVMKTFGAWEGEEEFIEQLLEDDIRNNSAWNQRFFLFKNRTDMSLELRKREMSWALPKLSSSPNNDSAWAFIRGLLLSHSIRDFPELVDALQTFSSLDSPPVGALELQAELLLESGEQEKRAAARRIFERLAKDIDVIRASYWNFRASQIQ
;
A
#
# COMPACT_ATOMS: atom_id res chain seq x y z
N VAL A 1 22.41 -15.40 -0.54
CA VAL A 1 21.89 -16.47 -1.42
C VAL A 1 23.03 -17.45 -1.69
N LYS A 2 22.91 -18.74 -1.31
CA LYS A 2 23.89 -19.75 -1.74
C LYS A 2 23.83 -19.82 -3.27
N GLU A 3 24.97 -19.72 -3.95
CA GLU A 3 25.06 -20.10 -5.36
C GLU A 3 24.44 -21.49 -5.50
N MET A 4 23.55 -21.66 -6.50
CA MET A 4 23.09 -23.00 -6.87
C MET A 4 24.32 -23.87 -7.10
N ASP A 5 24.23 -25.14 -6.69
CA ASP A 5 25.06 -26.16 -7.33
C ASP A 5 24.83 -25.98 -8.84
N GLY A 6 25.84 -25.48 -9.56
CA GLY A 6 25.74 -24.93 -10.92
C GLY A 6 25.39 -25.96 -12.01
N TYR A 7 24.77 -27.06 -11.63
CA TYR A 7 24.35 -28.17 -12.46
C TYR A 7 22.86 -28.07 -12.82
N MET A 8 22.58 -28.40 -14.08
CA MET A 8 21.24 -28.53 -14.65
C MET A 8 20.47 -29.66 -13.94
N TYR A 9 19.14 -29.58 -13.87
CA TYR A 9 18.32 -30.60 -13.20
C TYR A 9 18.50 -31.99 -13.83
N SER A 10 18.68 -32.06 -15.14
CA SER A 10 18.96 -33.32 -15.86
C SER A 10 20.29 -33.99 -15.48
N GLU A 11 21.21 -33.25 -14.87
CA GLU A 11 22.54 -33.73 -14.46
C GLU A 11 22.55 -34.22 -13.00
N ARG A 12 21.51 -33.89 -12.23
CA ARG A 12 21.40 -34.20 -10.81
C ARG A 12 20.92 -35.64 -10.60
N PRO A 13 21.70 -36.50 -9.90
CA PRO A 13 21.35 -37.92 -9.72
C PRO A 13 19.97 -38.14 -9.07
N GLU A 14 19.58 -37.25 -8.16
CA GLU A 14 18.30 -37.29 -7.43
C GLU A 14 17.08 -36.87 -8.25
N TRP A 15 17.26 -36.52 -9.52
CA TRP A 15 16.20 -36.14 -10.46
C TRP A 15 16.04 -37.13 -11.63
N ARG A 16 16.83 -38.22 -11.66
CA ARG A 16 16.85 -39.21 -12.76
C ARG A 16 15.53 -39.96 -12.94
N ASP A 17 14.73 -40.08 -11.89
CA ASP A 17 13.41 -40.71 -11.91
C ASP A 17 12.30 -39.80 -12.45
N VAL A 18 12.58 -38.50 -12.60
CA VAL A 18 11.60 -37.51 -13.08
C VAL A 18 11.81 -37.26 -14.56
N VAL A 19 10.77 -37.50 -15.36
CA VAL A 19 10.75 -37.11 -16.78
C VAL A 19 10.27 -35.67 -16.88
N PRO A 20 11.09 -34.71 -17.37
CA PRO A 20 10.69 -33.32 -17.44
C PRO A 20 9.52 -33.13 -18.43
N MET A 21 8.58 -32.25 -18.08
CA MET A 21 7.40 -31.96 -18.88
C MET A 21 7.53 -30.59 -19.55
N GLU A 22 7.71 -30.55 -20.86
CA GLU A 22 7.81 -29.29 -21.60
C GLU A 22 6.50 -28.49 -21.56
N GLN A 23 6.61 -27.18 -21.80
CA GLN A 23 5.43 -26.32 -21.95
C GLN A 23 4.80 -26.56 -23.32
N ASP A 24 3.51 -26.87 -23.35
CA ASP A 24 2.75 -26.98 -24.59
C ASP A 24 2.07 -25.64 -24.91
N ASP A 25 2.71 -24.84 -25.78
CA ASP A 25 2.14 -23.59 -26.31
C ASP A 25 1.32 -23.82 -27.61
N GLY A 26 1.10 -25.09 -27.98
CA GLY A 26 0.42 -25.50 -29.20
C GLY A 26 1.25 -25.34 -30.48
N PRO A 27 0.68 -25.70 -31.64
CA PRO A 27 1.42 -25.71 -32.92
C PRO A 27 1.72 -24.32 -33.49
N ASN A 28 1.02 -23.27 -33.03
CA ASN A 28 1.19 -21.89 -33.49
C ASN A 28 1.23 -20.96 -32.26
N PRO A 29 2.35 -20.92 -31.52
CA PRO A 29 2.42 -20.23 -30.25
C PRO A 29 2.33 -18.71 -30.45
N ILE A 30 1.52 -18.03 -29.63
CA ILE A 30 1.41 -16.57 -29.56
C ILE A 30 2.11 -16.07 -28.30
N VAL A 31 2.67 -14.85 -28.36
CA VAL A 31 3.44 -14.24 -27.24
C VAL A 31 4.50 -15.18 -26.64
N SER A 32 5.08 -16.05 -27.48
CA SER A 32 6.09 -17.01 -27.05
C SER A 32 7.33 -16.29 -26.55
N ILE A 33 7.80 -16.70 -25.37
CA ILE A 33 8.97 -16.12 -24.74
C ILE A 33 10.17 -17.00 -25.08
N ASN A 34 11.23 -16.40 -25.61
CA ASN A 34 12.50 -17.09 -25.84
C ASN A 34 13.26 -17.29 -24.53
N TYR A 35 12.85 -18.30 -23.76
CA TYR A 35 13.41 -18.61 -22.44
C TYR A 35 14.86 -19.13 -22.50
N SER A 36 15.65 -18.79 -21.48
CA SER A 36 16.96 -19.40 -21.26
C SER A 36 16.86 -20.92 -21.09
N LYS A 37 17.97 -21.64 -21.31
CA LYS A 37 18.01 -23.11 -21.09
C LYS A 37 17.64 -23.47 -19.65
N GLU A 38 18.20 -22.73 -18.69
CA GLU A 38 17.93 -22.88 -17.26
C GLU A 38 16.45 -22.69 -16.92
N PHE A 39 15.82 -21.64 -17.47
CA PHE A 39 14.40 -21.38 -17.23
C PHE A 39 13.53 -22.51 -17.78
N ARG A 40 13.78 -22.93 -19.03
CA ARG A 40 13.02 -24.02 -19.67
C ARG A 40 13.13 -25.31 -18.89
N GLU A 41 14.34 -25.68 -18.48
CA GLU A 41 14.58 -26.92 -17.76
C GLU A 41 13.90 -26.89 -16.38
N THR A 42 14.20 -25.87 -15.55
CA THR A 42 13.62 -25.73 -14.20
C THR A 42 12.09 -25.77 -14.24
N MET A 43 11.48 -25.03 -15.18
CA MET A 43 10.02 -25.04 -15.33
C MET A 43 9.47 -26.38 -15.84
N SER A 44 10.25 -27.15 -16.61
CA SER A 44 9.82 -28.46 -17.09
C SER A 44 9.84 -29.52 -15.98
N TYR A 45 10.84 -29.46 -15.11
CA TYR A 45 10.85 -30.26 -13.88
C TYR A 45 9.73 -29.83 -12.93
N PHE A 46 9.46 -28.52 -12.82
CA PHE A 46 8.35 -28.03 -11.99
C PHE A 46 6.99 -28.52 -12.49
N ARG A 47 6.73 -28.48 -13.80
CA ARG A 47 5.51 -29.06 -14.39
C ARG A 47 5.39 -30.56 -14.11
N ALA A 48 6.49 -31.31 -14.24
CA ALA A 48 6.49 -32.74 -13.95
C ALA A 48 6.15 -33.04 -12.48
N ILE A 49 6.82 -32.38 -11.53
CA ILE A 49 6.58 -32.50 -10.09
C ILE A 49 5.16 -32.06 -9.70
N LEU A 50 4.67 -30.97 -10.29
CA LEU A 50 3.32 -30.48 -10.05
C LEU A 50 2.26 -31.48 -10.56
N SER A 51 2.51 -32.13 -11.71
CA SER A 51 1.57 -33.09 -12.30
C SER A 51 1.37 -34.36 -11.47
N THR A 52 2.35 -34.72 -10.63
CA THR A 52 2.29 -35.88 -9.73
C THR A 52 1.93 -35.50 -8.29
N ASP A 53 1.72 -34.21 -8.00
CA ASP A 53 1.55 -33.65 -6.64
C ASP A 53 2.63 -34.15 -5.66
N GLU A 54 3.89 -34.25 -6.13
CA GLU A 54 4.99 -34.73 -5.29
C GLU A 54 5.40 -33.67 -4.26
N ARG A 55 5.05 -33.88 -3.00
CA ARG A 55 5.38 -32.96 -1.89
C ARG A 55 6.60 -33.43 -1.08
N SER A 56 7.74 -33.51 -1.75
CA SER A 56 9.03 -33.95 -1.19
C SER A 56 9.98 -32.78 -0.90
N LYS A 57 11.11 -33.05 -0.23
CA LYS A 57 12.14 -32.03 0.01
C LYS A 57 12.73 -31.48 -1.29
N ARG A 58 12.97 -32.33 -2.31
CA ARG A 58 13.46 -31.89 -3.62
C ARG A 58 12.44 -31.02 -4.35
N ALA A 59 11.13 -31.32 -4.21
CA ALA A 59 10.07 -30.50 -4.78
C ALA A 59 10.01 -29.11 -4.11
N TYR A 60 10.12 -29.05 -2.77
CA TYR A 60 10.27 -27.80 -2.05
C TYR A 60 11.49 -27.00 -2.52
N ASP A 61 12.65 -27.63 -2.66
CA ASP A 61 13.87 -26.95 -3.13
C ASP A 61 13.72 -26.45 -4.57
N LEU A 62 13.09 -27.23 -5.44
CA LEU A 62 12.77 -26.80 -6.81
C LEU A 62 11.88 -25.55 -6.82
N THR A 63 10.94 -25.40 -5.88
CA THR A 63 10.13 -24.16 -5.82
C THR A 63 10.98 -22.92 -5.56
N THR A 64 12.09 -23.04 -4.83
CA THR A 64 13.01 -21.93 -4.60
C THR A 64 13.61 -21.44 -5.91
N ASP A 65 14.05 -22.37 -6.77
CA ASP A 65 14.63 -22.03 -8.08
C ASP A 65 13.58 -21.44 -9.03
N VAL A 66 12.36 -21.99 -9.03
CA VAL A 66 11.24 -21.45 -9.81
C VAL A 66 10.91 -20.02 -9.38
N ILE A 67 10.88 -19.74 -8.07
CA ILE A 67 10.61 -18.40 -7.54
C ILE A 67 11.74 -17.43 -7.87
N ARG A 68 13.00 -17.87 -7.79
CA ARG A 68 14.15 -17.06 -8.20
C ARG A 68 14.07 -16.67 -9.67
N LEU A 69 13.65 -17.60 -10.54
CA LEU A 69 13.50 -17.36 -11.98
C LEU A 69 12.27 -16.51 -12.32
N ASN A 70 11.17 -16.66 -11.59
CA ASN A 70 9.97 -15.87 -11.75
C ASN A 70 9.12 -15.86 -10.46
N ALA A 71 9.39 -14.88 -9.58
CA ALA A 71 8.66 -14.72 -8.33
C ALA A 71 7.16 -14.40 -8.54
N ALA A 72 6.78 -13.91 -9.73
CA ALA A 72 5.38 -13.61 -10.07
C ALA A 72 4.59 -14.85 -10.51
N ASN A 73 5.22 -16.02 -10.66
CA ASN A 73 4.52 -17.26 -10.96
C ASN A 73 3.63 -17.67 -9.77
N TYR A 74 2.37 -17.27 -9.77
CA TYR A 74 1.46 -17.53 -8.66
C TYR A 74 1.14 -19.02 -8.44
N THR A 75 1.44 -19.91 -9.38
CA THR A 75 1.21 -21.37 -9.25
C THR A 75 2.22 -22.03 -8.31
N VAL A 76 3.46 -21.55 -8.30
CA VAL A 76 4.51 -22.15 -7.45
C VAL A 76 4.24 -21.91 -5.96
N TRP A 77 3.65 -20.77 -5.59
CA TRP A 77 3.50 -20.37 -4.20
C TRP A 77 2.54 -21.25 -3.38
N PRO A 78 1.32 -21.57 -3.86
CA PRO A 78 0.48 -22.58 -3.20
C PRO A 78 1.15 -23.95 -3.12
N PHE A 79 1.87 -24.37 -4.16
CA PHE A 79 2.57 -25.65 -4.16
C PHE A 79 3.72 -25.69 -3.13
N ARG A 80 4.48 -24.59 -3.02
CA ARG A 80 5.49 -24.41 -1.98
C ARG A 80 4.89 -24.49 -0.57
N ARG A 81 3.77 -23.80 -0.32
CA ARG A 81 3.03 -23.90 0.95
C ARG A 81 2.59 -25.32 1.26
N ALA A 82 2.06 -26.04 0.28
CA ALA A 82 1.67 -27.44 0.45
C ALA A 82 2.87 -28.34 0.79
N CYS A 83 4.05 -28.07 0.22
CA CYS A 83 5.28 -28.76 0.58
C CYS A 83 5.73 -28.42 2.02
N ILE A 84 5.73 -27.15 2.42
CA ILE A 84 6.06 -26.70 3.79
C ILE A 84 5.18 -27.43 4.81
N GLU A 85 3.86 -27.45 4.60
CA GLU A 85 2.91 -28.12 5.48
C GLU A 85 3.14 -29.63 5.54
N ARG A 86 3.37 -30.28 4.39
CA ARG A 86 3.58 -31.73 4.31
C ARG A 86 4.88 -32.19 4.99
N LEU A 87 5.93 -31.37 4.87
CA LEU A 87 7.26 -31.62 5.40
C LEU A 87 7.42 -31.10 6.84
N GLN A 88 6.43 -30.34 7.35
CA GLN A 88 6.48 -29.68 8.65
C GLN A 88 7.71 -28.76 8.79
N ILE A 89 8.05 -28.05 7.71
CA ILE A 89 9.10 -27.02 7.74
C ILE A 89 8.62 -25.88 8.66
N ASP A 90 9.53 -25.35 9.48
CA ASP A 90 9.20 -24.23 10.36
C ASP A 90 8.87 -22.98 9.52
N TRP A 91 7.72 -22.36 9.80
CA TRP A 91 7.32 -21.12 9.15
C TRP A 91 8.27 -19.96 9.46
N ARG A 92 9.05 -20.04 10.54
CA ARG A 92 10.12 -19.07 10.83
C ARG A 92 11.27 -19.16 9.82
N ASP A 93 11.72 -20.38 9.52
CA ASP A 93 12.76 -20.61 8.50
C ASP A 93 12.28 -20.11 7.12
N GLU A 94 11.01 -20.34 6.80
CA GLU A 94 10.42 -19.85 5.55
C GLU A 94 10.33 -18.32 5.52
N LEU A 95 9.99 -17.67 6.64
CA LEU A 95 9.92 -16.22 6.73
C LEU A 95 11.32 -15.59 6.61
N GLU A 96 12.36 -16.22 7.18
CA GLU A 96 13.75 -15.80 7.01
C GLU A 96 14.20 -15.92 5.56
N TRP A 97 13.88 -17.03 4.89
CA TRP A 97 14.12 -17.17 3.46
C TRP A 97 13.38 -16.09 2.64
N LEU A 98 12.13 -15.80 2.98
CA LEU A 98 11.35 -14.77 2.30
C LEU A 98 11.97 -13.38 2.44
N ASN A 99 12.52 -13.04 3.62
CA ASN A 99 13.27 -11.80 3.83
C ASN A 99 14.45 -11.71 2.86
N SER A 100 15.16 -12.82 2.63
CA SER A 100 16.33 -12.84 1.75
C SER A 100 16.05 -12.57 0.27
N ILE A 101 14.77 -12.62 -0.15
CA ILE A 101 14.35 -12.36 -1.54
C ILE A 101 13.41 -11.15 -1.68
N ALA A 102 12.98 -10.57 -0.56
CA ALA A 102 12.00 -9.48 -0.54
C ALA A 102 12.59 -8.18 -1.10
N ASP A 103 13.86 -7.89 -0.81
CA ASP A 103 14.55 -6.67 -1.25
C ASP A 103 14.72 -6.62 -2.78
N ASP A 104 14.91 -7.79 -3.41
CA ASP A 104 14.99 -7.90 -4.87
C ASP A 104 13.60 -7.81 -5.54
N ASN A 105 12.52 -8.03 -4.78
CA ASN A 105 11.16 -8.14 -5.30
C ASN A 105 10.11 -7.38 -4.45
N PRO A 106 10.34 -6.12 -4.06
CA PRO A 106 9.52 -5.41 -3.07
C PRO A 106 8.11 -5.08 -3.55
N LYS A 107 7.87 -5.16 -4.87
CA LYS A 107 6.60 -4.88 -5.54
C LYS A 107 5.92 -6.14 -6.08
N ASN A 108 6.29 -7.31 -5.56
CA ASN A 108 5.72 -8.60 -5.96
C ASN A 108 4.53 -8.98 -5.07
N TYR A 109 3.34 -9.12 -5.66
CA TYR A 109 2.13 -9.50 -4.93
C TYR A 109 2.27 -10.84 -4.19
N GLN A 110 2.88 -11.83 -4.82
CA GLN A 110 2.94 -13.19 -4.30
C GLN A 110 3.84 -13.28 -3.05
N ILE A 111 4.95 -12.55 -3.00
CA ILE A 111 5.83 -12.45 -1.82
C ILE A 111 5.05 -11.88 -0.63
N TRP A 112 4.34 -10.76 -0.82
CA TRP A 112 3.56 -10.16 0.27
C TRP A 112 2.39 -11.04 0.72
N GLN A 113 1.75 -11.77 -0.20
CA GLN A 113 0.69 -12.72 0.14
C GLN A 113 1.24 -13.96 0.87
N HIS A 114 2.39 -14.46 0.45
CA HIS A 114 3.05 -15.58 1.11
C HIS A 114 3.55 -15.19 2.50
N ARG A 115 4.07 -13.97 2.67
CA ARG A 115 4.40 -13.39 3.98
C ARG A 115 3.20 -13.42 4.92
N ARG A 116 2.03 -12.96 4.47
CA ARG A 116 0.78 -13.03 5.25
C ARG A 116 0.49 -14.45 5.72
N TYR A 117 0.62 -15.44 4.82
CA TYR A 117 0.40 -16.84 5.16
C TYR A 117 1.35 -17.33 6.26
N CYS A 118 2.64 -16.99 6.17
CA CYS A 118 3.61 -17.31 7.22
C CYS A 118 3.22 -16.66 8.55
N ILE A 119 2.89 -15.37 8.54
CA ILE A 119 2.51 -14.62 9.75
C ILE A 119 1.22 -15.18 10.37
N GLU A 120 0.20 -15.57 9.59
CA GLU A 120 -1.01 -16.21 10.13
C GLU A 120 -0.73 -17.52 10.88
N ARG A 121 0.29 -18.28 10.45
CA ARG A 121 0.70 -19.53 11.10
C ARG A 121 1.56 -19.27 12.34
N LEU A 122 2.37 -18.22 12.32
CA LEU A 122 3.27 -17.85 13.41
C LEU A 122 2.61 -17.00 14.50
N ALA A 123 1.58 -16.20 14.18
CA ALA A 123 1.00 -15.21 15.08
C ALA A 123 0.38 -15.78 16.36
N LYS A 124 0.15 -17.09 16.43
CA LYS A 124 -0.30 -17.78 17.65
C LYS A 124 0.85 -18.03 18.65
N VAL A 125 2.09 -17.70 18.30
CA VAL A 125 3.30 -18.04 19.04
C VAL A 125 4.17 -16.79 19.25
N GLY A 126 4.35 -16.41 20.52
CA GLY A 126 5.35 -15.40 20.92
C GLY A 126 5.09 -13.99 20.37
N ASN A 127 6.16 -13.29 20.00
CA ASN A 127 6.17 -11.86 19.64
C ASN A 127 6.10 -11.58 18.13
N THR A 128 5.72 -12.55 17.29
CA THR A 128 5.81 -12.42 15.83
C THR A 128 5.04 -11.23 15.26
N VAL A 129 3.88 -10.88 15.83
CA VAL A 129 3.12 -9.70 15.37
C VAL A 129 3.92 -8.41 15.57
N ARG A 130 4.63 -8.29 16.69
CA ARG A 130 5.50 -7.14 16.97
C ARG A 130 6.71 -7.14 16.04
N GLU A 131 7.37 -8.29 15.88
CA GLU A 131 8.51 -8.46 14.94
C GLU A 131 8.10 -8.07 13.51
N GLU A 132 6.87 -8.39 13.10
CA GLU A 132 6.34 -8.02 11.79
C GLU A 132 6.11 -6.51 11.64
N ILE A 133 5.55 -5.85 12.67
CA ILE A 133 5.42 -4.38 12.67
C ILE A 133 6.79 -3.72 12.60
N GLU A 134 7.79 -4.22 13.33
CA GLU A 134 9.16 -3.73 13.31
C GLU A 134 9.80 -3.92 11.93
N PHE A 135 9.59 -5.08 11.28
CA PHE A 135 10.03 -5.33 9.90
C PHE A 135 9.40 -4.34 8.90
N VAL A 136 8.09 -4.11 8.99
CA VAL A 136 7.42 -3.16 8.09
C VAL A 136 7.85 -1.72 8.38
N ASN A 137 8.10 -1.37 9.65
CA ASN A 137 8.67 -0.07 10.02
C ASN A 137 10.01 0.11 9.32
N SER A 138 10.95 -0.83 9.51
CA SER A 138 12.28 -0.72 8.88
C SER A 138 12.16 -0.61 7.37
N PHE A 139 11.30 -1.42 6.75
CA PHE A 139 11.09 -1.37 5.30
C PHE A 139 10.56 -0.01 4.80
N LEU A 140 9.68 0.63 5.56
CA LEU A 140 9.08 1.92 5.20
C LEU A 140 9.96 3.13 5.57
N THR A 141 10.94 2.96 6.45
CA THR A 141 11.87 4.02 6.86
C THR A 141 13.28 3.84 6.29
N ASP A 142 13.56 2.74 5.58
CA ASP A 142 14.88 2.48 5.02
C ASP A 142 15.18 3.49 3.90
N GLU A 143 16.12 4.39 4.19
CA GLU A 143 16.59 5.40 3.25
C GLU A 143 17.20 4.76 1.99
N ALA A 144 17.78 3.56 2.09
CA ALA A 144 18.38 2.87 0.95
C ALA A 144 17.32 2.31 -0.02
N LEU A 145 16.09 2.06 0.45
CA LEU A 145 15.00 1.56 -0.38
C LEU A 145 14.23 2.68 -1.10
N GLU A 146 14.34 3.93 -0.64
CA GLU A 146 13.66 5.13 -1.18
C GLU A 146 12.13 4.95 -1.44
N ASP A 147 11.47 3.97 -0.81
CA ASP A 147 10.08 3.59 -1.09
C ASP A 147 9.20 3.62 0.17
N GLN A 148 9.24 4.75 0.90
CA GLN A 148 8.31 5.02 2.02
C GLN A 148 6.83 4.98 1.59
N LYS A 149 6.57 4.93 0.29
CA LYS A 149 5.24 4.92 -0.34
C LYS A 149 4.89 3.55 -0.91
N ASN A 150 5.63 2.49 -0.55
CA ASN A 150 5.39 1.14 -1.03
C ASN A 150 3.98 0.66 -0.67
N TYR A 151 3.14 0.50 -1.69
CA TYR A 151 1.73 0.18 -1.50
C TYR A 151 1.52 -1.19 -0.83
N HIS A 152 2.39 -2.16 -1.12
CA HIS A 152 2.27 -3.50 -0.57
C HIS A 152 2.62 -3.52 0.92
N ALA A 153 3.68 -2.81 1.33
CA ALA A 153 4.06 -2.67 2.72
C ALA A 153 2.96 -1.98 3.54
N TRP A 154 2.40 -0.86 3.05
CA TRP A 154 1.27 -0.20 3.71
C TRP A 154 0.03 -1.09 3.79
N ALA A 155 -0.33 -1.79 2.71
CA ALA A 155 -1.45 -2.73 2.71
C ALA A 155 -1.21 -3.92 3.65
N HIS A 156 0.03 -4.41 3.75
CA HIS A 156 0.42 -5.46 4.68
C HIS A 156 0.33 -4.96 6.12
N ARG A 157 0.87 -3.77 6.43
CA ARG A 157 0.77 -3.12 7.73
C ARG A 157 -0.66 -3.06 8.23
N GLN A 158 -1.57 -2.46 7.44
CA GLN A 158 -2.97 -2.33 7.81
C GLN A 158 -3.64 -3.68 8.03
N TRP A 159 -3.26 -4.72 7.27
CA TRP A 159 -3.74 -6.06 7.47
C TRP A 159 -3.26 -6.66 8.81
N VAL A 160 -1.97 -6.54 9.15
CA VAL A 160 -1.42 -7.00 10.45
C VAL A 160 -2.18 -6.34 11.60
N MET A 161 -2.34 -5.01 11.54
CA MET A 161 -3.04 -4.24 12.56
C MET A 161 -4.50 -4.68 12.74
N LYS A 162 -5.27 -4.81 11.66
CA LYS A 162 -6.67 -5.25 11.74
C LYS A 162 -6.83 -6.68 12.20
N THR A 163 -5.90 -7.56 11.83
CA THR A 163 -6.03 -9.00 12.09
C THR A 163 -5.61 -9.34 13.52
N PHE A 164 -4.58 -8.66 14.04
CA PHE A 164 -3.97 -8.99 15.32
C PHE A 164 -4.08 -7.90 16.39
N GLY A 165 -4.70 -6.76 16.09
CA GLY A 165 -4.88 -5.67 17.04
C GLY A 165 -3.61 -4.88 17.36
N ALA A 166 -2.65 -4.86 16.44
CA ALA A 166 -1.34 -4.21 16.63
C ALA A 166 -1.42 -2.68 16.43
N TRP A 167 -2.08 -1.98 17.34
CA TRP A 167 -2.32 -0.53 17.24
C TRP A 167 -1.29 0.33 17.99
N GLU A 168 -0.56 -0.26 18.93
CA GLU A 168 0.40 0.43 19.79
C GLU A 168 1.57 1.00 18.96
N GLY A 169 1.96 2.25 19.23
CA GLY A 169 3.07 2.92 18.54
C GLY A 169 2.73 3.50 17.16
N GLU A 170 1.50 3.31 16.65
CA GLU A 170 1.17 3.73 15.29
C GLU A 170 1.08 5.25 15.13
N GLU A 171 0.59 5.96 16.16
CA GLU A 171 0.51 7.42 16.09
C GLU A 171 1.92 8.02 16.02
N GLU A 172 2.85 7.50 16.83
CA GLU A 172 4.25 7.89 16.88
C GLU A 172 4.97 7.60 15.55
N PHE A 173 4.71 6.44 14.95
CA PHE A 173 5.28 6.09 13.65
C PHE A 173 4.78 7.02 12.53
N ILE A 174 3.50 7.41 12.56
CA ILE A 174 2.95 8.39 11.61
C ILE A 174 3.58 9.77 11.82
N GLU A 175 3.77 10.21 13.06
CA GLU A 175 4.46 11.48 13.34
C GLU A 175 5.86 11.49 12.74
N GLN A 176 6.66 10.45 12.99
CA GLN A 176 8.00 10.32 12.44
C GLN A 176 8.01 10.47 10.91
N LEU A 177 7.14 9.73 10.21
CA LEU A 177 7.08 9.79 8.74
C LEU A 177 6.64 11.17 8.20
N LEU A 178 5.81 11.90 8.95
CA LEU A 178 5.36 13.24 8.58
C LEU A 178 6.36 14.34 8.94
N GLU A 179 7.21 14.10 9.95
CA GLU A 179 8.38 14.94 10.24
C GLU A 179 9.39 14.84 9.08
N ASP A 180 9.59 13.65 8.53
CA ASP A 180 10.48 13.40 7.38
C ASP A 180 9.89 13.94 6.05
N ASP A 181 8.64 13.60 5.73
CA ASP A 181 7.92 14.10 4.55
C ASP A 181 6.46 14.45 4.91
N ILE A 182 6.21 15.73 5.22
CA ILE A 182 4.86 16.22 5.52
C ILE A 182 3.87 16.01 4.37
N ARG A 183 4.33 15.77 3.13
CA ARG A 183 3.49 15.50 1.96
C ARG A 183 3.27 14.00 1.73
N ASN A 184 3.80 13.11 2.58
CA ASN A 184 3.65 11.67 2.45
C ASN A 184 2.18 11.24 2.60
N ASN A 185 1.48 11.12 1.48
CA ASN A 185 0.06 10.78 1.45
C ASN A 185 -0.24 9.40 2.05
N SER A 186 0.73 8.46 2.05
CA SER A 186 0.54 7.16 2.68
C SER A 186 0.46 7.29 4.21
N ALA A 187 1.27 8.15 4.83
CA ALA A 187 1.19 8.45 6.26
C ALA A 187 -0.11 9.18 6.63
N TRP A 188 -0.55 10.17 5.82
CA TRP A 188 -1.87 10.80 6.00
C TRP A 188 -3.03 9.80 5.87
N ASN A 189 -2.95 8.90 4.90
CA ASN A 189 -3.92 7.82 4.73
C ASN A 189 -3.89 6.85 5.94
N GLN A 190 -2.70 6.55 6.48
CA GLN A 190 -2.58 5.71 7.66
C GLN A 190 -3.18 6.38 8.90
N ARG A 191 -3.02 7.69 9.06
CA ARG A 191 -3.72 8.47 10.09
C ARG A 191 -5.23 8.36 9.95
N PHE A 192 -5.74 8.48 8.72
CA PHE A 192 -7.18 8.35 8.47
C PHE A 192 -7.68 6.93 8.71
N PHE A 193 -6.85 5.92 8.39
CA PHE A 193 -7.11 4.53 8.71
C PHE A 193 -7.22 4.30 10.22
N LEU A 194 -6.32 4.86 11.04
CA LEU A 194 -6.46 4.82 12.50
C LEU A 194 -7.77 5.45 12.96
N PHE A 195 -8.06 6.66 12.47
CA PHE A 195 -9.31 7.36 12.78
C PHE A 195 -10.56 6.50 12.47
N LYS A 196 -10.60 5.86 11.30
CA LYS A 196 -11.74 5.03 10.87
C LYS A 196 -11.91 3.74 11.67
N ASN A 197 -10.82 3.19 12.21
CA ASN A 197 -10.87 1.95 12.99
C ASN A 197 -10.96 2.21 14.51
N ARG A 198 -11.14 3.47 14.94
CA ARG A 198 -11.57 3.81 16.31
C ARG A 198 -13.08 3.56 16.48
N THR A 199 -13.52 3.44 17.72
CA THR A 199 -14.83 2.89 18.08
C THR A 199 -16.04 3.79 17.77
N ASP A 200 -15.89 5.12 17.72
CA ASP A 200 -17.06 6.03 17.68
C ASP A 200 -17.07 7.05 16.53
N MET A 201 -15.95 7.33 15.84
CA MET A 201 -15.83 8.33 14.74
C MET A 201 -16.63 9.63 15.01
N SER A 202 -16.71 10.01 16.29
CA SER A 202 -17.60 11.06 16.78
C SER A 202 -17.15 12.43 16.32
N LEU A 203 -18.04 13.43 16.40
CA LEU A 203 -17.68 14.80 16.10
C LEU A 203 -16.51 15.28 16.99
N GLU A 204 -16.48 14.90 18.25
CA GLU A 204 -15.37 15.25 19.16
C GLU A 204 -14.05 14.61 18.73
N LEU A 205 -14.06 13.36 18.27
CA LEU A 205 -12.87 12.73 17.71
C LEU A 205 -12.41 13.44 16.42
N ARG A 206 -13.34 13.83 15.54
CA ARG A 206 -13.03 14.60 14.34
C ARG A 206 -12.42 15.95 14.67
N LYS A 207 -12.94 16.65 15.68
CA LYS A 207 -12.38 17.93 16.16
C LYS A 207 -10.96 17.73 16.67
N ARG A 208 -10.69 16.69 17.45
CA ARG A 208 -9.33 16.34 17.88
C ARG A 208 -8.39 16.12 16.68
N GLU A 209 -8.80 15.35 15.68
CA GLU A 209 -7.98 15.11 14.49
C GLU A 209 -7.84 16.38 13.62
N MET A 210 -8.84 17.27 13.61
CA MET A 210 -8.77 18.58 12.94
C MET A 210 -7.72 19.47 13.62
N SER A 211 -7.76 19.61 14.95
CA SER A 211 -6.78 20.38 15.73
C SER A 211 -5.37 19.81 15.60
N TRP A 212 -5.24 18.50 15.36
CA TRP A 212 -3.97 17.87 15.03
C TRP A 212 -3.48 18.19 13.60
N ALA A 213 -4.37 18.22 12.61
CA ALA A 213 -4.01 18.43 11.21
C ALA A 213 -3.77 19.90 10.83
N LEU A 214 -4.48 20.85 11.45
CA LEU A 214 -4.41 22.26 11.09
C LEU A 214 -3.01 22.89 11.27
N PRO A 215 -2.26 22.64 12.36
CA PRO A 215 -0.88 23.13 12.49
C PRO A 215 0.04 22.60 11.40
N LYS A 216 -0.10 21.32 11.05
CA LYS A 216 0.66 20.65 9.97
C LYS A 216 0.30 21.21 8.58
N LEU A 217 -0.97 21.54 8.36
CA LEU A 217 -1.38 22.25 7.15
C LEU A 217 -0.81 23.67 7.12
N SER A 218 -0.78 24.36 8.25
CA SER A 218 -0.30 25.74 8.35
C SER A 218 1.19 25.86 8.02
N SER A 219 1.99 24.85 8.36
CA SER A 219 3.42 24.80 7.96
C SER A 219 3.60 24.49 6.47
N SER A 220 2.61 23.92 5.79
CA SER A 220 2.64 23.60 4.37
C SER A 220 1.27 23.84 3.71
N PRO A 221 0.84 25.10 3.50
CA PRO A 221 -0.54 25.42 3.11
C PRO A 221 -0.98 24.82 1.77
N ASN A 222 -0.04 24.53 0.87
CA ASN A 222 -0.29 23.90 -0.43
C ASN A 222 -0.18 22.36 -0.40
N ASN A 223 -0.22 21.73 0.78
CA ASN A 223 -0.15 20.28 0.93
C ASN A 223 -1.51 19.61 0.66
N ASP A 224 -1.66 19.04 -0.55
CA ASP A 224 -2.91 18.36 -0.94
C ASP A 224 -3.24 17.14 -0.06
N SER A 225 -2.24 16.45 0.50
CA SER A 225 -2.45 15.30 1.40
C SER A 225 -3.16 15.75 2.69
N ALA A 226 -2.74 16.87 3.28
CA ALA A 226 -3.38 17.44 4.46
C ALA A 226 -4.80 17.94 4.14
N TRP A 227 -5.00 18.60 2.99
CA TRP A 227 -6.34 19.00 2.54
C TRP A 227 -7.26 17.80 2.30
N ALA A 228 -6.75 16.71 1.74
CA ALA A 228 -7.52 15.48 1.55
C ALA A 228 -7.93 14.87 2.90
N PHE A 229 -7.05 14.86 3.89
CA PHE A 229 -7.36 14.44 5.24
C PHE A 229 -8.46 15.29 5.89
N ILE A 230 -8.34 16.63 5.80
CA ILE A 230 -9.36 17.58 6.29
C ILE A 230 -10.72 17.31 5.63
N ARG A 231 -10.77 17.18 4.30
CA ARG A 231 -12.00 16.82 3.58
C ARG A 231 -12.58 15.50 4.05
N GLY A 232 -11.74 14.51 4.36
CA GLY A 232 -12.15 13.22 4.93
C GLY A 232 -12.82 13.38 6.30
N LEU A 233 -12.30 14.25 7.17
CA LEU A 233 -12.89 14.54 8.48
C LEU A 233 -14.26 15.23 8.38
N LEU A 234 -14.46 16.02 7.33
CA LEU A 234 -15.71 16.74 7.07
C LEU A 234 -16.83 15.87 6.50
N LEU A 235 -16.57 14.62 6.12
CA LEU A 235 -17.60 13.73 5.56
C LEU A 235 -18.83 13.66 6.49
N SER A 236 -19.98 14.04 5.95
CA SER A 236 -21.29 14.11 6.63
C SER A 236 -21.39 15.11 7.80
N HIS A 237 -20.49 16.09 7.89
CA HIS A 237 -20.50 17.15 8.91
C HIS A 237 -20.42 18.53 8.26
N SER A 238 -20.91 19.55 8.95
CA SER A 238 -20.79 20.92 8.46
C SER A 238 -19.38 21.45 8.74
N ILE A 239 -18.86 22.29 7.86
CA ILE A 239 -17.61 23.03 8.10
C ILE A 239 -17.74 23.88 9.37
N ARG A 240 -18.96 24.37 9.67
CA ARG A 240 -19.26 25.17 10.88
C ARG A 240 -19.11 24.40 12.18
N ASP A 241 -19.11 23.07 12.14
CA ASP A 241 -18.85 22.24 13.33
C ASP A 241 -17.37 22.33 13.78
N PHE A 242 -16.51 22.94 12.97
CA PHE A 242 -15.06 23.07 13.18
C PHE A 242 -14.63 24.55 13.15
N PRO A 243 -14.80 25.32 14.25
CA PRO A 243 -14.45 26.73 14.31
C PRO A 243 -13.00 27.03 13.93
N GLU A 244 -12.05 26.21 14.37
CA GLU A 244 -10.62 26.36 14.04
C GLU A 244 -10.37 26.27 12.52
N LEU A 245 -11.11 25.42 11.82
CA LEU A 245 -11.02 25.33 10.36
C LEU A 245 -11.62 26.59 9.72
N VAL A 246 -12.75 27.10 10.22
CA VAL A 246 -13.36 28.34 9.71
C VAL A 246 -12.37 29.51 9.80
N ASP A 247 -11.70 29.66 10.93
CA ASP A 247 -10.69 30.71 11.14
C ASP A 247 -9.47 30.51 10.23
N ALA A 248 -9.02 29.27 10.07
CA ALA A 248 -7.92 28.92 9.17
C ALA A 248 -8.27 29.22 7.70
N LEU A 249 -9.50 28.93 7.25
CA LEU A 249 -9.94 29.21 5.88
C LEU A 249 -9.94 30.70 5.55
N GLN A 250 -10.34 31.55 6.50
CA GLN A 250 -10.25 33.02 6.34
C GLN A 250 -8.79 33.44 6.14
N THR A 251 -7.90 32.91 6.98
CA THR A 251 -6.46 33.21 6.90
C THR A 251 -5.87 32.74 5.57
N PHE A 252 -6.06 31.48 5.19
CA PHE A 252 -5.50 30.92 3.96
C PHE A 252 -6.06 31.56 2.70
N SER A 253 -7.35 31.91 2.68
CA SER A 253 -7.98 32.56 1.52
C SER A 253 -7.50 34.00 1.30
N SER A 254 -6.95 34.63 2.34
CA SER A 254 -6.41 35.99 2.29
C SER A 254 -4.94 36.08 1.84
N LEU A 255 -4.26 34.95 1.69
CA LEU A 255 -2.88 34.90 1.19
C LEU A 255 -2.79 35.38 -0.25
N ASP A 256 -1.62 35.92 -0.64
CA ASP A 256 -1.34 36.34 -2.01
C ASP A 256 -1.50 35.18 -3.01
N SER A 257 -1.06 33.99 -2.60
CA SER A 257 -1.25 32.73 -3.32
C SER A 257 -2.06 31.76 -2.46
N PRO A 258 -3.40 31.88 -2.44
CA PRO A 258 -4.24 31.06 -1.58
C PRO A 258 -4.24 29.60 -2.06
N PRO A 259 -4.15 28.61 -1.16
CA PRO A 259 -4.25 27.20 -1.52
C PRO A 259 -5.59 26.87 -2.16
N VAL A 260 -5.58 25.96 -3.15
CA VAL A 260 -6.81 25.51 -3.81
C VAL A 260 -7.80 24.90 -2.82
N GLY A 261 -7.31 24.07 -1.89
CA GLY A 261 -8.16 23.46 -0.85
C GLY A 261 -8.82 24.48 0.07
N ALA A 262 -8.15 25.61 0.37
CA ALA A 262 -8.73 26.68 1.16
C ALA A 262 -9.86 27.39 0.42
N LEU A 263 -9.65 27.75 -0.85
CA LEU A 263 -10.66 28.40 -1.67
C LEU A 263 -11.87 27.48 -1.92
N GLU A 264 -11.62 26.20 -2.18
CA GLU A 264 -12.68 25.18 -2.32
C GLU A 264 -13.55 25.15 -1.06
N LEU A 265 -12.96 24.90 0.12
CA LEU A 265 -13.71 24.80 1.37
C LEU A 265 -14.34 26.13 1.80
N GLN A 266 -13.72 27.27 1.48
CA GLN A 266 -14.32 28.59 1.71
C GLN A 266 -15.59 28.78 0.87
N ALA A 267 -15.60 28.31 -0.39
CA ALA A 267 -16.79 28.32 -1.23
C ALA A 267 -17.88 27.39 -0.67
N GLU A 268 -17.52 26.17 -0.23
CA GLU A 268 -18.48 25.24 0.40
C GLU A 268 -19.13 25.85 1.66
N LEU A 269 -18.33 26.47 2.55
CA LEU A 269 -18.81 27.12 3.77
C LEU A 269 -19.82 28.25 3.48
N LEU A 270 -19.61 28.99 2.39
CA LEU A 270 -20.55 30.01 1.93
C LEU A 270 -21.85 29.38 1.44
N LEU A 271 -21.78 28.25 0.71
CA LEU A 271 -22.95 27.55 0.20
C LEU A 271 -23.84 26.97 1.30
N GLU A 272 -23.26 26.54 2.43
CA GLU A 272 -24.03 26.03 3.58
C GLU A 272 -25.05 27.04 4.14
N SER A 273 -24.81 28.35 3.97
CA SER A 273 -25.71 29.40 4.48
C SER A 273 -27.03 29.51 3.70
N GLY A 274 -27.05 29.08 2.44
CA GLY A 274 -28.18 29.25 1.53
C GLY A 274 -28.48 30.68 1.08
N GLU A 275 -27.79 31.71 1.59
CA GLU A 275 -28.01 33.12 1.25
C GLU A 275 -27.55 33.46 -0.18
N GLN A 276 -28.34 34.23 -0.92
CA GLN A 276 -28.07 34.54 -2.34
C GLN A 276 -26.72 35.27 -2.53
N GLU A 277 -26.38 36.19 -1.63
CA GLU A 277 -25.11 36.92 -1.68
C GLU A 277 -23.91 35.99 -1.48
N LYS A 278 -24.01 35.05 -0.54
CA LYS A 278 -22.97 34.05 -0.26
C LYS A 278 -22.84 33.04 -1.39
N ARG A 279 -23.95 32.63 -2.02
CA ARG A 279 -23.93 31.81 -3.25
C ARG A 279 -23.20 32.53 -4.39
N ALA A 280 -23.49 33.81 -4.61
CA ALA A 280 -22.79 34.61 -5.62
C ALA A 280 -21.30 34.79 -5.30
N ALA A 281 -20.92 34.88 -4.01
CA ALA A 281 -19.52 34.87 -3.59
C ALA A 281 -18.83 33.52 -3.86
N ALA A 282 -19.47 32.39 -3.51
CA ALA A 282 -18.95 31.05 -3.78
C ALA A 282 -18.75 30.80 -5.28
N ARG A 283 -19.72 31.22 -6.11
CA ARG A 283 -19.61 31.16 -7.58
C ARG A 283 -18.36 31.89 -8.09
N ARG A 284 -18.12 33.12 -7.61
CA ARG A 284 -16.94 33.91 -7.97
C ARG A 284 -15.63 33.23 -7.56
N ILE A 285 -15.61 32.52 -6.43
CA ILE A 285 -14.44 31.74 -6.02
C ILE A 285 -14.17 30.61 -7.02
N PHE A 286 -15.18 29.84 -7.41
CA PHE A 286 -15.01 28.78 -8.40
C PHE A 286 -14.60 29.32 -9.78
N GLU A 287 -15.16 30.44 -10.23
CA GLU A 287 -14.75 31.10 -11.47
C GLU A 287 -13.28 31.56 -11.41
N ARG A 288 -12.83 32.12 -10.28
CA ARG A 288 -11.42 32.48 -10.05
C ARG A 288 -10.50 31.25 -10.05
N LEU A 289 -10.91 30.15 -9.43
CA LEU A 289 -10.19 28.87 -9.49
C LEU A 289 -10.03 28.40 -10.93
N ALA A 290 -11.09 28.46 -11.74
CA ALA A 290 -11.06 28.05 -13.14
C ALA A 290 -10.13 28.91 -14.01
N LYS A 291 -10.12 30.22 -13.76
CA LYS A 291 -9.47 31.19 -14.64
C LYS A 291 -8.01 31.47 -14.29
N ASP A 292 -7.72 31.57 -12.99
CA ASP A 292 -6.48 32.22 -12.53
C ASP A 292 -5.59 31.32 -11.66
N ILE A 293 -6.16 30.34 -10.93
CA ILE A 293 -5.42 29.60 -9.87
C ILE A 293 -5.18 28.13 -10.22
N ASP A 294 -6.20 27.43 -10.71
CA ASP A 294 -6.18 25.98 -10.91
C ASP A 294 -6.73 25.62 -12.29
N VAL A 295 -6.12 26.26 -13.29
CA VAL A 295 -6.54 26.25 -14.70
C VAL A 295 -6.58 24.83 -15.28
N ILE A 296 -5.72 23.93 -14.79
CA ILE A 296 -5.73 22.52 -15.20
C ILE A 296 -7.07 21.82 -14.89
N ARG A 297 -7.77 22.25 -13.84
CA ARG A 297 -9.11 21.79 -13.44
C ARG A 297 -10.22 22.78 -13.81
N ALA A 298 -10.00 23.70 -14.75
CA ALA A 298 -10.98 24.72 -15.14
C ALA A 298 -12.36 24.14 -15.49
N SER A 299 -12.42 23.02 -16.22
CA SER A 299 -13.69 22.35 -16.55
C SER A 299 -14.46 21.90 -15.30
N TYR A 300 -13.75 21.40 -14.27
CA TYR A 300 -14.36 21.02 -13.00
C TYR A 300 -14.90 22.24 -12.26
N TRP A 301 -14.11 23.31 -12.15
CA TRP A 301 -14.54 24.52 -11.44
C TRP A 301 -15.68 25.25 -12.13
N ASN A 302 -15.68 25.32 -13.47
CA ASN A 302 -16.80 25.86 -14.24
C ASN A 302 -18.08 25.03 -14.04
N PHE A 303 -17.95 23.70 -13.98
CA PHE A 303 -19.07 22.83 -13.61
C PHE A 303 -19.56 23.12 -12.19
N ARG A 304 -18.66 23.22 -11.18
CA ARG A 304 -19.02 23.57 -9.80
C ARG A 304 -19.76 24.91 -9.73
N ALA A 305 -19.27 25.93 -10.43
CA ALA A 305 -19.91 27.24 -10.53
C ALA A 305 -21.30 27.17 -11.16
N SER A 306 -21.48 26.34 -12.20
CA SER A 306 -22.77 26.20 -12.88
C SER A 306 -23.86 25.54 -12.04
N GLN A 307 -23.48 24.77 -11.00
CA GLN A 307 -24.45 24.12 -10.09
C GLN A 307 -25.07 25.09 -9.07
N ILE A 308 -24.52 26.29 -8.89
CA ILE A 308 -25.01 27.25 -7.90
C ILE A 308 -26.20 28.02 -8.47
N GLN A 309 -27.42 27.74 -8.01
CA GLN A 309 -28.61 28.55 -8.36
C GLN A 309 -28.63 29.90 -7.65
#